data_AF-A0A448TDA0-F1
#
_entry.id   AF-A0A448TDA0-F1
#
_cell.length_a   1.000
_cell.length_b   1.000
_cell.length_c   1.000
_cell.angle_alpha   90.00
_cell.angle_beta   90.00
_cell.angle_gamma   90.00
#
_symmetry.space_group_name_H-M   'P 1'
#
loop_
_entity.id
_entity.type
_entity.pdbx_description
1 polymer ?
#
loop_
_entity_poly.entity_id
_entity_poly.type
_entity_poly.pdbx_seq_one_letter_code
_entity_poly.pdbx_strand_id
1 'polypeptide(L)' 'MKEFIYFYLIVGCYIAHRRTEHLDANSGEFLKTYIKIALIYPKELFSSWSNARKKEPEKTEQQGE' A
#
# COMPACT_ATOMS: atom_id res chain seq x y z
N MET A 1 11.24 2.28 -11.01
CA MET A 1 10.82 3.39 -10.11
C MET A 1 9.45 3.94 -10.49
N LYS A 2 9.25 4.48 -11.70
CA LYS A 2 7.94 5.02 -12.15
C LYS A 2 6.81 3.98 -12.15
N GLU A 3 7.08 2.75 -12.61
CA GLU A 3 6.09 1.67 -12.66
C GLU A 3 5.55 1.27 -11.29
N PHE A 4 6.41 1.28 -10.26
CA PHE A 4 5.99 1.04 -8.88
C PHE A 4 5.06 2.12 -8.36
N ILE A 5 5.29 3.39 -8.74
CA ILE A 5 4.42 4.52 -8.38
C ILE A 5 3.05 4.37 -9.04
N TYR A 6 3.01 3.98 -10.32
CA TYR A 6 1.74 3.74 -11.03
C TYR A 6 0.98 2.55 -10.46
N PHE A 7 1.66 1.45 -10.16
CA PHE A 7 1.05 0.31 -9.48
C PHE A 7 0.46 0.71 -8.13
N TYR A 8 1.17 1.54 -7.37
CA TYR A 8 0.71 2.07 -6.09
C TYR A 8 -0.54 2.94 -6.22
N LEU A 9 -0.56 3.82 -7.21
CA LEU A 9 -1.71 4.68 -7.53
C LEU A 9 -2.93 3.84 -7.88
N ILE A 10 -2.78 2.84 -8.75
CA ILE A 10 -3.89 1.97 -9.18
C ILE A 10 -4.45 1.17 -8.00
N VAL A 11 -3.60 0.53 -7.20
CA VAL A 11 -4.04 -0.25 -6.03
C VAL A 11 -4.67 0.64 -4.96
N GLY A 12 -4.08 1.81 -4.70
CA GLY A 12 -4.63 2.79 -3.76
C GLY A 12 -6.00 3.30 -4.19
N CYS A 13 -6.17 3.65 -5.47
CA CYS A 13 -7.46 4.07 -6.03
C CYS A 13 -8.52 2.95 -5.96
N TYR A 14 -8.15 1.71 -6.28
CA TYR A 14 -9.06 0.57 -6.20
C TYR A 14 -9.60 0.34 -4.77
N ILE A 15 -8.72 0.43 -3.78
CA ILE A 15 -9.09 0.19 -2.38
C ILE A 15 -9.89 1.35 -1.80
N ALA A 16 -9.52 2.58 -2.17
CA ALA A 16 -10.31 3.76 -1.84
C ALA A 16 -11.72 3.60 -2.39
N HIS A 17 -11.85 3.31 -3.69
CA HIS A 17 -13.14 3.07 -4.35
C HIS A 17 -13.95 1.98 -3.63
N ARG A 18 -13.40 0.78 -3.44
CA ARG A 18 -14.12 -0.34 -2.80
C ARG A 18 -14.61 -0.02 -1.37
N ARG A 19 -13.87 0.80 -0.62
CA ARG A 19 -14.25 1.17 0.75
C ARG A 19 -15.18 2.37 0.82
N THR A 20 -15.33 3.13 -0.26
CA THR A 20 -16.22 4.30 -0.31
C THR A 20 -17.38 4.13 -1.28
N GLU A 21 -17.47 3.02 -2.02
CA GLU A 21 -18.51 2.77 -3.03
C GLU A 21 -19.95 2.79 -2.49
N HIS A 22 -20.10 2.53 -1.18
CA HIS A 22 -21.38 2.54 -0.47
C HIS A 22 -21.69 3.89 0.18
N LEU A 23 -20.78 4.87 0.10
CA LEU A 23 -20.95 6.20 0.67
C LEU A 23 -21.36 7.20 -0.42
N ASP A 24 -22.24 8.14 -0.08
CA ASP A 24 -22.56 9.26 -0.96
C ASP A 24 -21.30 10.12 -1.15
N ALA A 25 -20.90 10.36 -2.40
CA ALA A 25 -19.74 11.16 -2.77
C ALA A 25 -19.80 12.60 -2.25
N ASN A 26 -21.00 13.15 -2.02
CA ASN A 26 -21.20 14.48 -1.46
C ASN A 26 -21.26 14.50 0.09
N SER A 27 -21.16 13.34 0.73
CA SER A 27 -21.17 13.26 2.19
C SER A 27 -19.79 13.60 2.77
N GLY A 28 -19.79 14.25 3.94
CA GLY A 28 -18.57 14.44 4.72
C GLY A 28 -17.93 13.12 5.16
N GLU A 29 -18.71 12.04 5.24
CA GLU A 29 -18.25 10.70 5.60
C GLU A 29 -17.42 10.05 4.48
N PHE A 30 -17.81 10.26 3.22
CA PHE A 30 -16.99 9.89 2.06
C PHE A 30 -15.64 10.60 2.11
N LEU A 31 -15.63 11.93 2.29
CA LEU A 31 -14.39 12.70 2.32
C LEU A 31 -13.47 12.24 3.46
N LYS A 32 -14.02 12.02 4.66
CA LYS A 32 -13.26 11.56 5.82
C LYS A 32 -12.66 10.18 5.61
N THR A 33 -13.44 9.26 5.03
CA THR A 33 -13.00 7.88 4.76
C THR A 33 -11.97 7.83 3.65
N TYR A 34 -12.18 8.59 2.57
CA TYR A 34 -11.27 8.68 1.43
C TYR A 34 -9.91 9.25 1.85
N ILE A 35 -9.88 10.37 2.59
CA ILE A 35 -8.64 10.96 3.12
C ILE A 35 -7.92 9.98 4.05
N LYS A 36 -8.66 9.29 4.92
CA LYS A 36 -8.09 8.30 5.84
C LYS A 36 -7.41 7.15 5.08
N ILE A 37 -8.03 6.66 4.00
CA ILE A 37 -7.43 5.61 3.17
C ILE A 37 -6.19 6.15 2.44
N ALA A 38 -6.29 7.31 1.80
CA ALA A 38 -5.18 7.93 1.08
C ALA A 38 -3.94 8.20 1.95
N LEU A 39 -4.12 8.47 3.25
CA LEU A 39 -3.03 8.72 4.20
C LEU A 39 -2.50 7.46 4.89
N ILE A 40 -3.37 6.47 5.16
CA ILE A 40 -2.98 5.22 5.82
C ILE A 40 -2.28 4.27 4.84
N TYR A 41 -2.76 4.19 3.59
CA TYR A 41 -2.25 3.23 2.61
C TYR A 41 -0.75 3.40 2.27
N PRO A 42 -0.22 4.62 2.12
CA PRO A 42 1.23 4.86 2.08
C PRO A 42 1.94 4.24 3.27
N LYS A 43 1.45 4.51 4.48
CA LYS A 43 2.10 4.14 5.74
C LYS A 43 2.12 2.63 5.99
N GLU A 44 1.01 1.93 5.71
CA GLU A 44 0.90 0.48 5.88
C GLU A 44 1.69 -0.31 4.82
N LEU A 45 1.80 0.19 3.59
CA LEU A 45 2.65 -0.47 2.59
C LEU A 45 4.14 -0.20 2.84
N PHE A 46 4.53 0.99 3.29
CA PHE A 46 5.92 1.25 3.68
C PHE A 46 6.33 0.43 4.91
N SER A 47 5.42 0.23 5.88
CA SER A 47 5.72 -0.60 7.05
C SER A 47 5.84 -2.09 6.66
N SER A 48 4.95 -2.61 5.81
CA SER A 48 5.02 -3.99 5.30
C SER A 48 6.21 -4.21 4.36
N TRP A 49 6.59 -3.23 3.52
CA TRP A 49 7.83 -3.27 2.73
C TRP A 49 9.06 -3.27 3.65
N SER A 50 9.08 -2.42 4.70
CA SER A 50 10.21 -2.38 5.65
C SER A 50 10.38 -3.71 6.39
N ASN A 51 9.28 -4.38 6.71
CA ASN A 51 9.30 -5.71 7.34
C ASN A 51 9.70 -6.81 6.34
N ALA A 52 9.33 -6.69 5.06
CA ALA A 52 9.81 -7.60 4.02
C ALA A 52 11.34 -7.47 3.83
N ARG A 53 11.89 -6.25 3.86
CA ARG A 53 13.35 -6.02 3.81
C ARG A 53 14.10 -6.44 5.08
N LYS A 54 13.44 -6.64 6.21
CA LYS A 54 14.07 -7.16 7.43
C LYS A 54 14.22 -8.68 7.44
N LYS A 55 13.57 -9.40 6.52
CA LYS A 55 13.65 -10.86 6.42
C LYS A 55 14.76 -11.39 5.51
N GLU A 56 15.46 -10.53 4.78
CA GLU A 56 16.71 -10.89 4.09
C GLU A 56 17.76 -9.82 4.44
N PRO A 57 18.79 -10.21 5.22
CA PRO A 57 19.89 -10.98 4.64
C PRO A 57 20.43 -12.06 5.60
N GLU A 58 20.36 -13.34 5.21
CA GLU A 58 21.41 -14.29 5.58
C GLU A 58 21.86 -15.04 4.33
N LYS A 59 23.17 -15.05 4.14
CA LYS A 59 23.90 -15.17 2.88
C LYS A 59 23.76 -16.53 2.21
N THR A 60 23.83 -16.48 0.88
CA THR A 60 24.45 -17.53 0.06
C THR A 60 25.97 -17.56 0.29
N GLU A 61 26.51 -18.64 0.86
CA GLU A 61 27.92 -19.11 0.73
C GLU A 61 27.85 -20.66 0.66
N GLN A 62 27.80 -21.29 -0.52
CA GLN A 62 28.91 -21.88 -1.32
C GLN A 62 29.58 -23.17 -0.79
N GLN A 63 29.70 -24.18 -1.70
CA GLN A 63 30.51 -25.42 -1.69
C GLN A 63 30.10 -26.52 -0.68
N GLY A 64 29.97 -27.80 -1.02
CA GLY A 64 30.62 -28.59 -2.07
C GLY A 64 31.66 -29.52 -1.44
N GLU A 65 31.22 -30.69 -0.95
CA GLU A 65 31.89 -32.02 -0.94
C GLU A 65 30.96 -33.06 -0.29
#